data_AF-A0A938UMY1-F1
#
_entry.id   AF-A0A938UMY1-F1
#
_cell.length_a   1.000
_cell.length_b   1.000
_cell.length_c   1.000
_cell.angle_alpha   90.00
_cell.angle_beta   90.00
_cell.angle_gamma   90.00
#
_symmetry.space_group_name_H-M   'P 1'
#
loop_
_entity.id
_entity.type
_entity.pdbx_description
1 polymer ?
#
loop_
_entity_poly.entity_id
_entity_poly.type
_entity_poly.pdbx_seq_one_letter_code
_entity_poly.pdbx_strand_id
1 'polypeptide(L)'
;MTRPTFAATALLLCLTTAASGCYNTFVVPQDEFRKLQSATALSEDGQLQEKYKDNPDDFGKLLNRSEADVVVVQSAKNQQVGVGRDTRLYVRTDGGRRYQLTPFNFSMASSQLVASDRDTLLPLSTLKAYEVDLLSTGKTVVMVAVAIAGAGAFIGAIIKSSGSESLK
;
A
#
# COMPACT_ATOMS: atom_id res chain seq x y z
N MET A 1 14.10 13.55 -65.50
CA MET A 1 13.09 14.07 -64.55
C MET A 1 12.85 13.03 -63.49
N THR A 2 13.29 13.31 -62.27
CA THR A 2 13.33 12.45 -61.09
C THR A 2 12.16 12.76 -60.16
N ARG A 3 11.43 11.75 -59.68
CA ARG A 3 10.74 11.78 -58.39
C ARG A 3 10.73 10.38 -57.76
N PRO A 4 11.51 10.16 -56.69
CA PRO A 4 11.39 8.99 -55.81
C PRO A 4 10.61 9.38 -54.55
N THR A 5 9.73 8.50 -54.03
CA THR A 5 9.44 8.41 -52.58
C THR A 5 8.59 7.18 -52.26
N PHE A 6 9.25 6.03 -52.15
CA PHE A 6 8.79 4.92 -51.33
C PHE A 6 9.25 5.21 -49.89
N ALA A 7 8.36 5.63 -48.99
CA ALA A 7 8.60 5.65 -47.54
C ALA A 7 7.39 6.19 -46.77
N ALA A 8 6.29 5.43 -46.61
CA ALA A 8 5.23 5.82 -45.65
C ALA A 8 4.23 4.71 -45.35
N THR A 9 4.64 3.47 -45.05
CA THR A 9 3.67 2.45 -44.62
C THR A 9 4.27 1.37 -43.71
N ALA A 10 5.01 1.79 -42.69
CA ALA A 10 5.52 0.86 -41.66
C ALA A 10 5.67 1.57 -40.30
N LEU A 11 4.60 2.22 -39.79
CA LEU A 11 4.65 2.80 -38.43
C LEU A 11 3.27 2.97 -37.77
N LEU A 12 2.27 2.14 -38.07
CA LEU A 12 0.94 2.34 -37.49
C LEU A 12 0.25 1.07 -36.99
N LEU A 13 0.98 0.17 -36.31
CA LEU A 13 0.34 -0.96 -35.64
C LEU A 13 1.10 -1.46 -34.39
N CYS A 14 1.61 -0.55 -33.56
CA CYS A 14 2.17 -0.87 -32.23
C CYS A 14 1.49 -0.09 -31.09
N LEU A 15 0.25 0.38 -31.28
CA LEU A 15 -0.41 1.30 -30.34
C LEU A 15 -1.70 0.77 -29.70
N THR A 16 -1.89 -0.55 -29.60
CA THR A 16 -3.13 -1.11 -29.00
C THR A 16 -2.91 -2.13 -27.88
N THR A 17 -1.68 -2.37 -27.43
CA THR A 17 -1.41 -3.18 -26.21
C THR A 17 -0.89 -2.32 -25.05
N ALA A 18 -1.52 -1.17 -24.79
CA ALA A 18 -1.21 -0.33 -23.64
C ALA A 18 -2.24 -0.54 -22.53
N ALA A 19 -2.34 -1.77 -22.00
CA ALA A 19 -3.11 -2.02 -20.78
C ALA A 19 -2.58 -3.20 -19.93
N SER A 20 -1.36 -3.69 -20.18
CA SER A 20 -0.65 -4.40 -19.11
C SER A 20 -0.17 -3.34 -18.12
N GLY A 21 -1.07 -2.87 -17.25
CA GLY A 21 -0.67 -2.08 -16.10
C GLY A 21 0.31 -2.91 -15.29
N CYS A 22 1.61 -2.62 -15.40
CA CYS A 22 2.61 -3.26 -14.57
C CYS A 22 2.26 -2.93 -13.12
N TYR A 23 2.17 -3.92 -12.25
CA TYR A 23 1.99 -3.67 -10.81
C TYR A 23 3.36 -3.71 -10.14
N ASN A 24 3.61 -2.76 -9.25
CA ASN A 24 4.75 -2.79 -8.34
C ASN A 24 4.29 -3.36 -6.99
N THR A 25 4.94 -4.43 -6.55
CA THR A 25 4.68 -5.06 -5.25
C THR A 25 5.64 -4.49 -4.21
N PHE A 26 5.08 -3.90 -3.16
CA PHE A 26 5.82 -3.41 -2.00
C PHE A 26 5.63 -4.38 -0.83
N VAL A 27 6.75 -4.88 -0.30
CA VAL A 27 6.72 -5.68 0.93
C VAL A 27 6.67 -4.72 2.12
N VAL A 28 5.65 -4.88 2.96
CA VAL A 28 5.38 -4.02 4.12
C VAL A 28 5.65 -4.83 5.40
N PRO A 29 6.33 -4.26 6.40
CA PRO A 29 6.48 -4.89 7.72
C PRO A 29 5.11 -5.16 8.37
N GLN A 30 5.03 -6.17 9.23
CA GLN A 30 3.76 -6.59 9.82
C GLN A 30 3.08 -5.46 10.62
N ASP A 31 3.85 -4.71 11.40
CA ASP A 31 3.39 -3.59 12.20
C ASP A 31 2.85 -2.42 11.37
N GLU A 32 3.40 -2.21 10.18
CA GLU A 32 2.88 -1.22 9.23
C GLU A 32 1.63 -1.75 8.51
N PHE A 33 1.62 -3.02 8.12
CA PHE A 33 0.48 -3.66 7.47
C PHE A 33 -0.75 -3.75 8.38
N ARG A 34 -0.54 -3.88 9.70
CA ARG A 34 -1.61 -3.86 10.71
C ARG A 34 -2.45 -2.58 10.64
N LYS A 35 -1.91 -1.44 10.20
CA LYS A 35 -2.68 -0.18 10.04
C LYS A 35 -3.82 -0.29 9.04
N LEU A 36 -3.75 -1.28 8.15
CA LEU A 36 -4.70 -1.52 7.05
C LEU A 36 -5.85 -2.43 7.46
N GLN A 37 -5.88 -2.91 8.70
CA GLN A 37 -7.00 -3.68 9.27
C GLN A 37 -8.28 -2.85 9.36
N SER A 38 -9.43 -3.48 9.58
CA SER A 38 -10.69 -2.78 9.87
C SER A 38 -10.58 -1.90 11.13
N ALA A 39 -11.39 -0.84 11.22
CA ALA A 39 -11.38 0.06 12.38
C ALA A 39 -11.64 -0.68 13.70
N THR A 40 -12.59 -1.63 13.69
CA THR A 40 -12.86 -2.51 14.83
C THR A 40 -11.63 -3.34 15.22
N ALA A 41 -11.00 -4.01 14.25
CA ALA A 41 -9.80 -4.81 14.52
C ALA A 41 -8.62 -3.96 15.01
N LEU A 42 -8.48 -2.73 14.52
CA LEU A 42 -7.46 -1.81 15.00
C LEU A 42 -7.64 -1.46 16.48
N SER A 43 -8.87 -1.17 16.90
CA SER A 43 -9.17 -0.84 18.31
C SER A 43 -8.88 -1.99 19.28
N GLU A 44 -8.81 -3.21 18.77
CA GLU A 44 -8.50 -4.41 19.55
C GLU A 44 -7.03 -4.86 19.37
N ASP A 45 -6.27 -4.22 18.48
CA ASP A 45 -4.88 -4.59 18.19
C ASP A 45 -3.95 -4.05 19.27
N GLY A 46 -3.64 -4.90 20.25
CA GLY A 46 -2.71 -4.56 21.34
C GLY A 46 -1.29 -4.23 20.88
N GLN A 47 -0.83 -4.74 19.73
CA GLN A 47 0.53 -4.46 19.23
C GLN A 47 0.61 -3.03 18.66
N LEU A 48 -0.41 -2.61 17.91
CA LEU A 48 -0.50 -1.24 17.42
C LEU A 48 -0.75 -0.24 18.55
N GLN A 49 -1.61 -0.58 19.51
CA GLN A 49 -1.86 0.29 20.66
C GLN A 49 -0.58 0.56 21.46
N GLU A 50 0.21 -0.47 21.74
CA GLU A 50 1.49 -0.29 22.43
C GLU A 50 2.47 0.54 21.59
N LYS A 51 2.52 0.33 20.26
CA LYS A 51 3.37 1.13 19.35
C LYS A 51 3.01 2.62 19.36
N TYR A 52 1.73 2.96 19.54
CA TYR A 52 1.22 4.34 19.53
C TYR A 52 0.93 4.91 20.92
N LYS A 53 1.33 4.22 22.00
CA LYS A 53 1.09 4.67 23.37
C LYS A 53 1.60 6.08 23.67
N ASP A 54 2.73 6.45 23.09
CA ASP A 54 3.33 7.78 23.23
C ASP A 54 2.72 8.83 22.27
N ASN A 55 1.93 8.40 21.27
CA ASN A 55 1.31 9.26 20.26
C ASN A 55 -0.17 8.86 20.01
N PRO A 56 -1.05 8.98 21.01
CA PRO A 56 -2.43 8.51 20.94
C PRO A 56 -3.28 9.21 19.88
N ASP A 57 -2.97 10.48 19.56
CA ASP A 57 -3.71 11.25 18.55
C ASP A 57 -3.57 10.63 17.15
N ASP A 58 -2.40 10.10 16.80
CA ASP A 58 -2.17 9.48 15.51
C ASP A 58 -2.91 8.15 15.37
N PHE A 59 -3.00 7.39 16.45
CA PHE A 59 -3.86 6.21 16.50
C PHE A 59 -5.34 6.58 16.44
N GLY A 60 -5.74 7.65 17.12
CA GLY A 60 -7.09 8.22 17.04
C GLY A 60 -7.50 8.57 15.62
N LYS A 61 -6.58 9.14 14.80
CA LYS A 61 -6.85 9.39 13.37
C LYS A 61 -7.06 8.09 12.60
N LEU A 62 -6.24 7.06 12.84
CA LEU A 62 -6.40 5.75 12.19
C LEU A 62 -7.76 5.11 12.48
N LEU A 63 -8.24 5.22 13.72
CA LEU A 63 -9.55 4.71 14.12
C LEU A 63 -10.71 5.48 13.50
N ASN A 64 -10.59 6.81 13.43
CA ASN A 64 -11.63 7.71 12.94
C ASN A 64 -11.52 8.03 11.44
N ARG A 65 -10.81 7.19 10.69
CA ARG A 65 -10.66 7.38 9.24
C ARG A 65 -11.99 7.22 8.51
N SER A 66 -12.17 8.03 7.49
CA SER A 66 -13.22 7.87 6.48
C SER A 66 -12.87 6.75 5.51
N GLU A 67 -13.89 6.20 4.84
CA GLU A 67 -13.69 5.20 3.78
C GLU A 67 -12.89 5.73 2.58
N ALA A 68 -12.91 7.05 2.36
CA ALA A 68 -12.15 7.70 1.29
C ALA A 68 -10.69 7.99 1.67
N ASP A 69 -10.32 7.82 2.95
CA ASP A 69 -8.99 8.19 3.42
C ASP A 69 -7.94 7.18 2.97
N VAL A 70 -6.77 7.71 2.62
CA VAL A 70 -5.60 6.92 2.26
C VAL A 70 -4.74 6.74 3.52
N VAL A 71 -4.45 5.49 3.84
CA VAL A 71 -3.53 5.14 4.93
C VAL A 71 -2.13 4.97 4.38
N VAL A 72 -1.18 5.71 4.93
CA VAL A 72 0.23 5.63 4.51
C VAL A 72 0.95 4.59 5.37
N VAL A 73 1.58 3.62 4.71
CA VAL A 73 2.40 2.59 5.34
C VAL A 73 3.83 2.65 4.82
N GLN A 74 4.78 2.29 5.67
CA GLN A 74 6.18 2.22 5.26
C GLN A 74 6.53 0.81 4.75
N SER A 75 7.05 0.71 3.53
CA SER A 75 7.63 -0.52 2.97
C SER A 75 8.92 -0.90 3.70
N ALA A 76 9.29 -2.18 3.67
CA ALA A 76 10.55 -2.70 4.17
C ALA A 76 11.78 -2.04 3.52
N LYS A 77 11.61 -1.38 2.37
CA LYS A 77 12.63 -0.56 1.69
C LYS A 77 12.58 0.92 2.08
N ASN A 78 11.91 1.28 3.18
CA ASN A 78 11.69 2.65 3.65
C ASN A 78 10.89 3.56 2.69
N GLN A 79 10.13 2.98 1.76
CA GLN A 79 9.29 3.74 0.83
C GLN A 79 7.92 3.97 1.45
N GLN A 80 7.39 5.19 1.34
CA GLN A 80 6.01 5.49 1.77
C GLN A 80 5.03 5.02 0.69
N VAL A 81 4.04 4.23 1.10
CA VAL A 81 3.06 3.59 0.23
C VAL A 81 1.68 4.00 0.71
N GLY A 82 0.94 4.73 -0.12
CA GLY A 82 -0.45 5.07 0.15
C GLY A 82 -1.36 3.90 -0.20
N VAL A 83 -2.23 3.51 0.74
CA VAL A 83 -3.20 2.44 0.58
C VAL A 83 -4.60 3.01 0.68
N GLY A 84 -5.35 2.95 -0.42
CA GLY A 84 -6.78 3.24 -0.48
C GLY A 84 -7.61 1.96 -0.64
N ARG A 85 -8.94 2.09 -0.75
CA ARG A 85 -9.84 0.92 -0.90
C ARG A 85 -9.65 0.15 -2.21
N ASP A 86 -9.14 0.82 -3.24
CA ASP A 86 -8.84 0.27 -4.56
C ASP A 86 -7.47 -0.43 -4.63
N THR A 87 -6.66 -0.28 -3.58
CA THR A 87 -5.32 -0.87 -3.49
C THR A 87 -5.43 -2.37 -3.25
N ARG A 88 -4.59 -3.16 -3.94
CA ARG A 88 -4.61 -4.61 -3.81
C ARG A 88 -3.63 -5.04 -2.73
N LEU A 89 -4.15 -5.66 -1.67
CA LEU A 89 -3.34 -6.22 -0.60
C LEU A 89 -3.18 -7.72 -0.77
N TYR A 90 -2.02 -8.23 -0.38
CA TYR A 90 -1.78 -9.66 -0.35
C TYR A 90 -0.99 -10.06 0.89
N VAL A 91 -1.18 -11.31 1.30
CA VAL A 91 -0.30 -11.99 2.24
C VAL A 91 0.23 -13.27 1.61
N ARG A 92 1.49 -13.57 1.88
CA ARG A 92 2.16 -14.75 1.33
C ARG A 92 2.48 -15.72 2.45
N THR A 93 2.13 -17.00 2.27
CA THR A 93 2.50 -18.06 3.21
C THR A 93 3.89 -18.63 2.90
N ASP A 94 4.45 -19.38 3.84
CA ASP A 94 5.67 -20.17 3.70
C ASP A 94 5.67 -21.12 2.50
N GLY A 95 4.52 -21.72 2.18
CA GLY A 95 4.31 -22.54 0.98
C GLY A 95 4.23 -21.74 -0.34
N GLY A 96 4.53 -20.45 -0.33
CA GLY A 96 4.55 -19.58 -1.51
C GLY A 96 3.17 -19.16 -2.03
N ARG A 97 2.08 -19.59 -1.39
CA ARG A 97 0.72 -19.21 -1.77
C ARG A 97 0.46 -17.75 -1.42
N ARG A 98 -0.16 -17.03 -2.35
CA ARG A 98 -0.50 -15.61 -2.24
C ARG A 98 -2.01 -15.48 -2.07
N TYR A 99 -2.45 -14.88 -0.98
CA TYR A 99 -3.86 -14.65 -0.67
C TYR A 99 -4.16 -13.17 -0.76
N GLN A 100 -5.18 -12.82 -1.53
CA GLN A 100 -5.61 -11.43 -1.67
C GLN A 100 -6.46 -11.02 -0.46
N LEU A 101 -6.26 -9.79 0.02
CA LEU A 101 -7.06 -9.16 1.05
C LEU A 101 -7.66 -7.86 0.54
N THR A 102 -8.76 -7.44 1.15
CA THR A 102 -9.36 -6.12 0.91
C THR A 102 -8.89 -5.15 1.98
N PRO A 103 -8.36 -3.97 1.62
CA PRO A 103 -8.00 -2.93 2.58
C PRO A 103 -9.16 -2.63 3.54
N PHE A 104 -8.82 -2.48 4.82
CA PHE A 104 -9.75 -2.07 5.87
C PHE A 104 -10.88 -3.06 6.15
N ASN A 105 -10.80 -4.30 5.64
CA ASN A 105 -11.84 -5.32 5.80
C ASN A 105 -11.30 -6.66 6.34
N PHE A 106 -10.16 -6.63 7.02
CA PHE A 106 -9.59 -7.81 7.66
C PHE A 106 -9.21 -7.51 9.11
N SER A 107 -8.98 -8.58 9.88
CA SER A 107 -8.50 -8.55 11.25
C SER A 107 -7.26 -9.42 11.37
N MET A 108 -6.28 -8.96 12.14
CA MET A 108 -5.01 -9.60 12.42
C MET A 108 -4.84 -9.76 13.93
N ALA A 109 -5.50 -10.77 14.50
CA ALA A 109 -5.31 -11.14 15.90
C ALA A 109 -3.94 -11.79 16.13
N SER A 110 -3.52 -11.95 17.40
CA SER A 110 -2.17 -12.43 17.77
C SER A 110 -1.72 -13.75 17.12
N SER A 111 -2.65 -14.62 16.72
CA SER A 111 -2.36 -15.94 16.13
C SER A 111 -2.86 -16.10 14.70
N GLN A 112 -3.77 -15.26 14.22
CA GLN A 112 -4.48 -15.49 12.97
C GLN A 112 -4.83 -14.20 12.24
N LEU A 113 -4.79 -14.27 10.92
CA LEU A 113 -5.38 -13.30 10.01
C LEU A 113 -6.72 -13.84 9.52
N VAL A 114 -7.75 -13.01 9.61
CA VAL A 114 -9.11 -13.32 9.17
C VAL A 114 -9.58 -12.21 8.23
N ALA A 115 -9.97 -12.59 7.02
CA ALA A 115 -10.67 -11.73 6.08
C ALA A 115 -11.96 -12.42 5.63
N SER A 116 -13.07 -11.99 6.21
CA SER A 116 -14.39 -12.59 6.01
C SER A 116 -14.87 -12.44 4.57
N ASP A 117 -14.58 -11.30 3.93
CA ASP A 117 -14.98 -11.00 2.56
C ASP A 117 -14.28 -11.87 1.50
N ARG A 118 -13.14 -12.47 1.86
CA ARG A 118 -12.34 -13.35 0.98
C ARG A 118 -12.32 -14.79 1.45
N ASP A 119 -13.14 -15.16 2.44
CA ASP A 119 -13.13 -16.49 3.07
C ASP A 119 -11.71 -16.95 3.41
N THR A 120 -10.90 -16.02 3.95
CA THR A 120 -9.48 -16.25 4.22
C THR A 120 -9.25 -16.30 5.71
N LEU A 121 -8.79 -17.44 6.19
CA LEU A 121 -8.35 -17.66 7.56
C LEU A 121 -6.96 -18.29 7.53
N LEU A 122 -5.95 -17.54 7.99
CA LEU A 122 -4.55 -17.94 7.91
C LEU A 122 -3.86 -17.79 9.26
N PRO A 123 -3.13 -18.80 9.75
CA PRO A 123 -2.31 -18.64 10.94
C PRO A 123 -1.15 -17.67 10.66
N LEU A 124 -0.93 -16.71 11.56
CA LEU A 124 0.14 -15.71 11.39
C LEU A 124 1.53 -16.32 11.31
N SER A 125 1.75 -17.44 11.98
CA SER A 125 3.02 -18.19 11.95
C SER A 125 3.38 -18.70 10.55
N THR A 126 2.39 -18.86 9.67
CA THR A 126 2.61 -19.31 8.29
C THR A 126 2.89 -18.15 7.34
N LEU A 127 2.64 -16.90 7.74
CA LEU A 127 2.84 -15.73 6.87
C LEU A 127 4.31 -15.32 6.83
N LYS A 128 4.82 -15.09 5.62
CA LYS A 128 6.21 -14.68 5.35
C LYS A 128 6.34 -13.26 4.83
N ALA A 129 5.33 -12.78 4.11
CA ALA A 129 5.34 -11.43 3.54
C ALA A 129 3.94 -10.82 3.52
N TYR A 130 3.91 -9.52 3.74
CA TYR A 130 2.73 -8.66 3.56
C TYR A 130 3.02 -7.74 2.40
N GLU A 131 2.11 -7.69 1.43
CA GLU A 131 2.37 -7.11 0.12
C GLU A 131 1.27 -6.11 -0.24
N VAL A 132 1.69 -4.99 -0.84
CA VAL A 132 0.82 -3.97 -1.40
C VAL A 132 1.16 -3.85 -2.88
N ASP A 133 0.20 -4.14 -3.76
CA ASP A 133 0.36 -3.95 -5.20
C ASP A 133 -0.21 -2.60 -5.59
N LEU A 134 0.65 -1.75 -6.14
CA LEU A 134 0.27 -0.48 -6.74
C LEU A 134 0.44 -0.53 -8.25
N LEU A 135 -0.48 0.10 -8.97
CA LEU A 135 -0.37 0.28 -10.42
C LEU A 135 0.86 1.15 -10.74
N SER A 136 1.81 0.58 -11.48
CA SER A 136 2.96 1.27 -12.08
C SER A 136 2.50 2.01 -13.34
N THR A 137 1.66 3.02 -13.17
CA THR A 137 1.21 3.85 -14.29
C THR A 137 2.25 4.91 -14.61
N GLY A 138 3.51 4.54 -14.92
CA GLY A 138 4.60 5.40 -15.43
C GLY A 138 5.02 6.65 -14.62
N LYS A 139 4.22 7.10 -13.64
CA LYS A 139 4.32 8.36 -12.88
C LYS A 139 3.72 8.25 -11.46
N THR A 140 3.01 7.17 -11.10
CA THR A 140 2.42 6.98 -9.75
C THR A 140 3.41 6.40 -8.72
N VAL A 141 4.65 6.11 -9.14
CA VAL A 141 5.68 5.48 -8.29
C VAL A 141 6.36 6.48 -7.34
N VAL A 142 6.13 7.79 -7.50
CA VAL A 142 6.73 8.81 -6.62
C VAL A 142 5.71 9.94 -6.43
N MET A 143 5.20 10.10 -5.20
CA MET A 143 4.64 11.32 -4.57
C MET A 143 3.39 11.02 -3.71
N VAL A 144 3.59 10.36 -2.56
CA VAL A 144 2.92 10.85 -1.34
C VAL A 144 3.99 11.59 -0.53
N ALA A 145 4.53 12.64 -1.13
CA ALA A 145 5.34 13.65 -0.43
C ALA A 145 4.76 15.06 -0.60
N VAL A 146 3.75 15.26 -1.49
CA VAL A 146 3.06 16.54 -1.65
C VAL A 146 1.59 16.30 -2.01
N ALA A 147 0.72 16.23 -1.00
CA ALA A 147 -0.72 16.37 -1.20
C ALA A 147 -1.37 17.07 0.01
N ILE A 148 -0.80 18.23 0.37
CA ILE A 148 -1.48 19.28 1.16
C ILE A 148 -2.28 20.16 0.17
N ALA A 149 -3.17 19.57 -0.64
CA ALA A 149 -4.13 20.32 -1.46
C ALA A 149 -5.09 19.37 -2.20
N GLY A 150 -6.27 19.12 -1.63
CA GLY A 150 -7.42 18.60 -2.39
C GLY A 150 -7.96 17.25 -1.92
N ALA A 151 -8.91 17.29 -0.99
CA ALA A 151 -9.90 16.26 -0.66
C ALA A 151 -9.37 14.82 -0.38
N GLY A 152 -8.85 14.61 0.82
CA GLY A 152 -8.60 13.29 1.40
C GLY A 152 -7.58 13.39 2.53
N ALA A 153 -7.97 13.13 3.77
CA ALA A 153 -7.05 13.22 4.89
C ALA A 153 -6.06 12.05 4.80
N PHE A 154 -4.76 12.33 4.62
CA PHE A 154 -3.72 11.31 4.69
C PHE A 154 -3.49 10.94 6.15
N ILE A 155 -3.71 9.67 6.49
CA ILE A 155 -3.53 9.18 7.85
C ILE A 155 -2.28 8.31 7.86
N GLY A 156 -1.16 8.88 8.30
CA GLY A 156 0.06 8.11 8.56
C GLY A 156 1.41 8.72 8.14
N ALA A 157 1.58 10.04 8.14
CA ALA A 157 2.89 10.64 7.82
C ALA A 157 3.42 11.55 8.94
N ILE A 158 3.98 10.97 10.01
CA ILE A 158 5.06 11.61 10.78
C ILE A 158 6.00 10.55 11.37
N ILE A 159 6.93 9.99 10.60
CA ILE A 159 8.23 9.57 11.17
C ILE A 159 9.37 9.86 10.15
N LYS A 160 10.06 10.97 10.43
CA LYS A 160 11.49 11.28 10.15
C LYS A 160 11.91 11.74 8.75
N SER A 161 11.70 13.04 8.48
CA SER A 161 12.53 13.83 7.53
C SER A 161 13.39 14.90 8.25
N SER A 162 13.85 14.62 9.48
CA SER A 162 14.79 15.50 10.18
C SER A 162 15.87 14.63 10.81
N GLY A 163 16.90 14.33 10.03
CA GLY A 163 17.94 13.40 10.44
C GLY A 163 19.16 13.38 9.53
N SER A 164 19.57 14.53 8.98
CA SER A 164 20.97 14.80 8.60
C SER A 164 21.08 16.23 8.07
N GLU A 165 21.30 17.19 8.98
CA GLU A 165 22.14 18.36 8.72
C GLU A 165 22.29 19.14 10.03
N SER A 166 23.37 18.84 10.76
CA SER A 166 24.15 19.86 11.48
C SER A 166 25.53 19.28 11.71
N LEU A 167 26.35 19.43 10.67
CA LEU A 167 27.79 19.31 10.71
C LEU A 167 28.33 20.69 11.12
N LYS A 168 29.24 20.69 12.09
CA LYS A 168 29.97 21.80 12.74
C LYS A 168 29.35 22.37 14.01
#